data_AF-A0AAD2CK19-F1
#
_entry.id   AF-A0AAD2CK19-F1
#
_cell.length_a   1.000
_cell.length_b   1.000
_cell.length_c   1.000
_cell.angle_alpha   90.00
_cell.angle_beta   90.00
_cell.angle_gamma   90.00
#
_symmetry.space_group_name_H-M   'P 1'
#
loop_
_entity.id
_entity.type
_entity.pdbx_description
1 polymer ?
#
loop_
_entity_poly.entity_id
_entity_poly.type
_entity_poly.pdbx_seq_one_letter_code
_entity_poly.pdbx_strand_id
1 'polypeptide(L)'
;MRSSIVAARIFQRCEKRFPLQLGITQSQHCSMQQRNIVSTPNAAKTLLGINQDVKPTVKELRHAYFEMAKKCHPDVQEQSGEDGDAVVDFLELTEAYEYLLHNKNHHRQDGNIVISLDEEEAYRQACVAVLGIPAEIVEESKQNPMFRHWLGGNTDGAQHWRSFLSVHGGLAQRLRPPAGYIEGGENGGAPASRRRRKR
;
A
#
# COMPACT_ATOMS: atom_id res chain seq x y z
N MET A 1 11.14 -29.06 -11.31
CA MET A 1 12.46 -29.03 -10.64
C MET A 1 13.50 -28.14 -11.33
N ARG A 2 13.13 -27.20 -12.22
CA ARG A 2 14.10 -26.29 -12.87
C ARG A 2 14.24 -24.90 -12.20
N SER A 3 13.29 -24.47 -11.36
CA SER A 3 13.33 -23.15 -10.70
C SER A 3 14.35 -23.04 -9.55
N SER A 4 14.66 -24.13 -8.83
CA SER A 4 15.57 -24.04 -7.66
C SER A 4 17.05 -23.82 -7.99
N ILE A 5 17.49 -24.04 -9.24
CA ILE A 5 18.92 -23.89 -9.60
C ILE A 5 19.28 -22.42 -9.88
N VAL A 6 18.31 -21.57 -10.25
CA VAL A 6 18.56 -20.16 -10.57
C VAL A 6 18.81 -19.34 -9.31
N ALA A 7 18.08 -19.61 -8.22
CA ALA A 7 18.25 -18.92 -6.93
C ALA A 7 19.66 -19.09 -6.34
N ALA A 8 20.28 -20.26 -6.53
CA ALA A 8 21.63 -20.53 -6.01
C ALA A 8 22.74 -19.77 -6.76
N ARG A 9 22.52 -19.38 -8.04
CA ARG A 9 23.53 -18.66 -8.83
C ARG A 9 23.50 -17.14 -8.64
N ILE A 10 22.37 -16.59 -8.18
CA ILE A 10 22.24 -15.15 -7.87
C ILE A 10 23.12 -14.79 -6.66
N PHE A 11 23.29 -15.72 -5.71
CA PHE A 11 24.11 -15.51 -4.51
C PHE A 11 25.62 -15.39 -4.77
N GLN A 12 26.13 -15.94 -5.87
CA GLN A 12 27.58 -16.08 -6.10
C GLN A 12 28.20 -14.98 -6.97
N ARG A 13 27.40 -14.04 -7.49
CA ARG A 13 27.86 -13.05 -8.49
C ARG A 13 27.95 -11.60 -7.99
N CYS A 14 27.49 -11.30 -6.78
CA CYS A 14 27.50 -9.94 -6.20
C CYS A 14 28.74 -9.59 -5.36
N GLU A 15 29.82 -10.38 -5.38
CA GLU A 15 30.95 -10.17 -4.45
C GLU A 15 32.10 -9.31 -5.04
N LYS A 16 31.96 -8.76 -6.25
CA LYS A 16 33.08 -8.09 -6.94
C LYS A 16 32.69 -6.80 -7.66
N ARG A 17 32.30 -5.76 -6.92
CA ARG A 17 32.55 -4.33 -7.24
C ARG A 17 31.65 -3.43 -6.41
N PHE A 18 32.22 -2.72 -5.43
CA PHE A 18 32.34 -1.26 -5.38
C PHE A 18 32.60 -0.80 -3.92
N PRO A 19 33.62 0.02 -3.66
CA PRO A 19 33.76 0.70 -2.38
C PRO A 19 33.30 2.15 -2.53
N LEU A 20 32.22 2.57 -1.85
CA LEU A 20 32.01 3.99 -1.54
C LEU A 20 31.33 4.16 -0.18
N GLN A 21 32.05 4.87 0.69
CA GLN A 21 31.56 5.51 1.91
C GLN A 21 30.44 6.50 1.57
N LEU A 22 29.48 6.68 2.48
CA LEU A 22 29.02 7.99 2.98
C LEU A 22 28.00 7.78 4.10
N GLY A 23 28.27 8.41 5.25
CA GLY A 23 27.38 8.43 6.41
C GLY A 23 26.29 9.48 6.25
N ILE A 24 25.10 9.19 6.78
CA ILE A 24 24.04 10.18 7.02
C ILE A 24 23.40 9.88 8.38
N THR A 25 23.24 10.97 9.12
CA THR A 25 22.88 11.08 10.53
C THR A 25 21.37 10.93 10.80
N GLN A 26 21.10 10.32 11.95
CA GLN A 26 19.87 10.25 12.75
C GLN A 26 18.83 11.35 12.48
N SER A 27 17.61 10.96 12.07
CA SER A 27 16.41 11.81 12.04
C SER A 27 15.49 11.46 13.21
N GLN A 28 15.07 12.48 13.94
CA GLN A 28 14.29 12.41 15.17
C GLN A 28 12.87 11.90 14.90
N HIS A 29 12.44 10.94 15.73
CA HIS A 29 11.10 10.38 15.75
C HIS A 29 10.17 11.33 16.52
N CYS A 30 9.33 12.09 15.81
CA CYS A 30 8.22 12.82 16.42
C CYS A 30 7.08 11.83 16.66
N SER A 31 6.87 11.42 17.91
CA SER A 31 5.78 10.51 18.29
C SER A 31 4.44 11.27 18.31
N MET A 32 3.81 11.41 17.16
CA MET A 32 2.38 11.74 17.14
C MET A 32 1.60 10.49 17.54
N GLN A 33 1.06 10.49 18.75
CA GLN A 33 0.10 9.49 19.19
C GLN A 33 -1.17 9.68 18.35
N GLN A 34 -1.30 8.89 17.28
CA GLN A 34 -2.52 8.77 16.50
C GLN A 34 -3.61 8.18 17.42
N ARG A 35 -4.48 9.04 17.95
CA ARG A 35 -5.75 8.58 18.53
C ARG A 35 -6.63 8.17 17.34
N ASN A 36 -6.67 6.88 17.03
CA ASN A 36 -7.59 6.32 16.03
C ASN A 36 -9.01 6.32 16.61
N ILE A 37 -9.71 7.46 16.55
CA ILE A 37 -11.06 7.59 17.15
C ILE A 37 -12.13 7.22 16.13
N VAL A 38 -11.90 7.42 14.83
CA VAL A 38 -12.90 7.15 13.79
C VAL A 38 -12.71 5.76 13.17
N SER A 39 -13.07 4.71 13.91
CA SER A 39 -12.88 3.32 13.45
C SER A 39 -13.94 2.82 12.47
N THR A 40 -15.09 3.49 12.33
CA THR A 40 -16.19 2.99 11.46
C THR A 40 -16.77 4.09 10.55
N PRO A 41 -17.22 3.73 9.33
CA PRO A 41 -17.84 4.69 8.40
C PRO A 41 -19.15 5.27 8.94
N ASN A 42 -19.89 4.52 9.75
CA ASN A 42 -21.15 5.00 10.33
C ASN A 42 -20.89 6.03 11.44
N ALA A 43 -19.83 5.84 12.25
CA ALA A 43 -19.42 6.85 13.22
C ALA A 43 -18.99 8.15 12.52
N ALA A 44 -18.18 8.06 11.46
CA ALA A 44 -17.76 9.22 10.67
C ALA A 44 -18.95 10.00 10.07
N LYS A 45 -19.96 9.28 9.55
CA LYS A 45 -21.18 9.90 9.01
C LYS A 45 -22.00 10.59 10.09
N THR A 46 -22.13 9.97 11.26
CA THR A 46 -22.85 10.53 12.41
C THR A 46 -22.20 11.84 12.85
N LEU A 47 -20.87 11.88 12.88
CA LEU A 47 -20.07 13.04 13.30
C LEU A 47 -20.23 14.23 12.33
N LEU A 48 -20.43 13.97 11.03
CA LEU A 48 -20.76 14.99 10.02
C LEU A 48 -22.26 15.30 9.93
N GLY A 49 -23.13 14.66 10.72
CA GLY A 49 -24.58 14.83 10.65
C GLY A 49 -25.22 14.29 9.36
N ILE A 50 -24.59 13.29 8.73
CA ILE A 50 -25.08 12.67 7.50
C ILE A 50 -25.86 11.39 7.83
N ASN A 51 -26.99 11.17 7.16
CA ASN A 51 -27.76 9.93 7.29
C ASN A 51 -26.92 8.69 6.99
N GLN A 52 -26.98 7.69 7.87
CA GLN A 52 -26.15 6.48 7.78
C GLN A 52 -26.55 5.61 6.57
N ASP A 53 -27.84 5.59 6.22
CA ASP A 53 -28.42 4.71 5.19
C ASP A 53 -28.10 5.15 3.75
N VAL A 54 -27.79 6.44 3.55
CA VAL A 54 -27.53 7.00 2.23
C VAL A 54 -26.03 7.06 1.97
N LYS A 55 -25.62 6.81 0.72
CA LYS A 55 -24.24 7.03 0.27
C LYS A 55 -24.10 8.51 -0.13
N PRO A 56 -23.44 9.36 0.69
CA PRO A 56 -23.37 10.79 0.38
C PRO A 56 -22.55 11.02 -0.88
N THR A 57 -22.89 12.04 -1.66
CA THR A 57 -22.07 12.54 -2.77
C THR A 57 -20.87 13.34 -2.23
N VAL A 58 -19.80 13.54 -3.03
CA VAL A 58 -18.64 14.37 -2.59
C VAL A 58 -19.08 15.81 -2.26
N LYS A 59 -20.02 16.36 -3.03
CA LYS A 59 -20.60 17.69 -2.79
C LYS A 59 -21.31 17.78 -1.43
N GLU A 60 -22.10 16.77 -1.08
CA GLU A 60 -22.81 16.69 0.20
C GLU A 60 -21.85 16.55 1.37
N LEU A 61 -20.80 15.73 1.22
CA LEU A 61 -19.77 15.55 2.25
C LEU A 61 -19.05 16.87 2.57
N ARG A 62 -18.68 17.65 1.53
CA ARG A 62 -18.07 18.97 1.71
C ARG A 62 -19.01 19.94 2.41
N HIS A 63 -20.28 19.97 1.99
CA HIS A 63 -21.28 20.86 2.59
C HIS A 63 -21.50 20.56 4.08
N ALA A 64 -21.65 19.27 4.43
CA ALA A 64 -21.79 18.83 5.82
C ALA A 64 -20.57 19.18 6.67
N TYR A 65 -19.36 18.98 6.14
CA TYR A 65 -18.12 19.40 6.81
C TYR A 65 -18.08 20.90 7.09
N PHE A 66 -18.39 21.75 6.10
CA PHE A 66 -18.38 23.20 6.29
C PHE A 66 -19.41 23.68 7.31
N GLU A 67 -20.62 23.13 7.27
CA GLU A 67 -21.69 23.45 8.23
C GLU A 67 -21.27 23.12 9.67
N MET A 68 -20.68 21.94 9.88
CA MET A 68 -20.23 21.52 11.20
C MET A 68 -18.97 22.28 11.66
N ALA A 69 -17.99 22.48 10.77
CA ALA A 69 -16.80 23.27 11.05
C ALA A 69 -17.13 24.70 11.48
N LYS A 70 -18.13 25.33 10.85
CA LYS A 70 -18.61 26.66 11.21
C LYS A 70 -19.19 26.71 12.63
N LYS A 71 -19.84 25.64 13.09
CA LYS A 71 -20.40 25.52 14.45
C LYS A 71 -19.31 25.28 15.49
N CYS A 72 -18.21 24.60 15.12
CA CYS A 72 -17.06 24.36 15.99
C CYS A 72 -16.14 25.60 16.17
N HIS A 73 -16.43 26.73 15.52
CA HIS A 73 -15.58 27.92 15.62
C HIS A 73 -15.82 28.66 16.95
N PRO A 74 -14.76 29.00 17.71
CA PRO A 74 -14.90 29.66 19.02
C PRO A 74 -15.66 31.00 18.95
N ASP A 75 -15.48 31.79 17.87
CA ASP A 75 -16.21 33.06 17.67
C ASP A 75 -17.75 32.91 17.60
N VAL A 76 -18.27 31.70 17.34
CA VAL A 76 -19.71 31.43 17.28
C VAL A 76 -20.23 30.91 18.64
N GLN A 77 -19.37 30.33 19.46
CA GLN A 77 -19.74 29.67 20.72
C GLN A 77 -19.97 30.65 21.89
N GLU A 78 -19.63 31.93 21.75
CA GLU A 78 -19.86 32.94 22.80
C GLU A 78 -21.35 33.22 23.09
N GLN A 79 -22.28 32.71 22.26
CA GLN A 79 -23.71 33.05 22.37
C GLN A 79 -24.62 31.91 22.86
N SER A 80 -24.14 30.67 22.97
CA SER A 80 -24.96 29.50 23.34
C SER A 80 -24.51 28.91 24.68
N GLY A 81 -24.85 29.60 25.77
CA GLY A 81 -24.60 29.17 27.15
C GLY A 81 -25.63 28.18 27.69
N GLU A 82 -26.00 27.16 26.91
CA GLU A 82 -26.92 26.09 27.35
C GLU A 82 -26.25 24.71 27.24
N ASP A 83 -26.53 23.91 28.26
CA ASP A 83 -25.75 22.78 28.73
C ASP A 83 -25.58 21.60 27.76
N GLY A 84 -24.33 21.14 27.63
CA GLY A 84 -24.03 19.70 27.65
C GLY A 84 -24.10 18.92 26.34
N ASP A 85 -24.31 19.55 25.18
CA ASP A 85 -24.15 18.83 23.93
C ASP A 85 -22.65 18.68 23.61
N ALA A 86 -22.21 17.45 23.35
CA ALA A 86 -20.80 17.10 23.23
C ALA A 86 -20.14 17.99 22.17
N VAL A 87 -19.26 18.89 22.61
CA VAL A 87 -18.47 19.74 21.71
C VAL A 87 -17.63 18.81 20.86
N VAL A 88 -18.07 18.60 19.62
CA VAL A 88 -17.34 17.79 18.66
C VAL A 88 -16.04 18.53 18.35
N ASP A 89 -14.92 17.89 18.65
CA ASP A 89 -13.59 18.45 18.38
C ASP A 89 -13.42 18.65 16.87
N PHE A 90 -12.96 19.84 16.47
CA PHE A 90 -12.70 20.16 15.05
C PHE A 90 -11.72 19.17 14.40
N LEU A 91 -10.81 18.62 15.20
CA LEU A 91 -9.88 17.56 14.79
C LEU A 91 -10.63 16.28 14.41
N GLU A 92 -11.56 15.82 15.24
CA GLU A 92 -12.37 14.63 14.97
C GLU A 92 -13.28 14.83 13.75
N LEU A 93 -13.80 16.05 13.57
CA LEU A 93 -14.57 16.44 12.39
C LEU A 93 -13.76 16.29 11.09
N THR A 94 -12.52 16.76 11.13
CA THR A 94 -11.60 16.72 9.99
C THR A 94 -11.17 15.29 9.69
N GLU A 95 -10.86 14.50 10.72
CA GLU A 95 -10.53 13.07 10.58
C GLU A 95 -11.70 12.28 9.95
N ALA A 96 -12.94 12.50 10.42
CA ALA A 96 -14.13 11.86 9.87
C ALA A 96 -14.37 12.21 8.39
N TYR A 97 -14.16 13.48 8.02
CA TYR A 97 -14.26 13.94 6.63
C TYR A 97 -13.22 13.27 5.74
N GLU A 98 -11.95 13.25 6.16
CA GLU A 98 -10.87 12.59 5.42
C GLU A 98 -11.12 11.09 5.31
N TYR A 99 -11.53 10.44 6.40
CA TYR A 99 -11.85 9.01 6.40
C TYR A 99 -12.92 8.68 5.35
N LEU A 100 -14.01 9.44 5.26
CA LEU A 100 -15.06 9.21 4.27
C LEU A 100 -14.65 9.55 2.83
N LEU A 101 -13.75 10.52 2.66
CA LEU A 101 -13.21 10.89 1.35
C LEU A 101 -12.30 9.79 0.80
N HIS A 102 -11.43 9.25 1.64
CA HIS A 102 -10.51 8.16 1.29
C HIS A 102 -11.27 6.83 1.17
N ASN A 103 -12.20 6.53 2.07
CA ASN A 103 -12.93 5.26 2.07
C ASN A 103 -13.85 5.10 0.83
N LYS A 104 -14.34 6.20 0.23
CA LYS A 104 -15.00 6.18 -1.09
C LYS A 104 -14.11 5.63 -2.22
N ASN A 105 -12.80 5.78 -2.09
CA ASN A 105 -11.80 5.26 -3.01
C ASN A 105 -11.18 3.93 -2.53
N HIS A 106 -11.53 3.42 -1.34
CA HIS A 106 -10.93 2.23 -0.75
C HIS A 106 -11.73 0.93 -0.90
N HIS A 107 -12.71 0.86 -1.81
CA HIS A 107 -13.06 -0.45 -2.38
C HIS A 107 -11.99 -0.96 -3.36
N ARG A 108 -10.69 -0.78 -3.04
CA ARG A 108 -9.55 -1.34 -3.79
C ARG A 108 -8.19 -1.22 -3.08
N GLN A 109 -8.12 -1.52 -1.78
CA GLN A 109 -6.83 -1.93 -1.21
C GLN A 109 -6.57 -3.44 -1.17
N ASP A 110 -7.39 -4.24 -1.85
CA ASP A 110 -7.01 -5.59 -2.26
C ASP A 110 -7.29 -5.79 -3.76
N GLY A 111 -6.24 -6.03 -4.55
CA GLY A 111 -6.36 -6.70 -5.86
C GLY A 111 -6.28 -5.89 -7.15
N ASN A 112 -6.02 -4.57 -7.13
CA ASN A 112 -5.57 -3.91 -8.37
C ASN A 112 -4.82 -2.61 -8.07
N ILE A 113 -3.57 -2.73 -7.63
CA ILE A 113 -2.60 -1.67 -7.88
C ILE A 113 -2.56 -1.57 -9.40
N VAL A 114 -3.24 -0.57 -9.97
CA VAL A 114 -3.14 -0.25 -11.40
C VAL A 114 -1.78 0.40 -11.59
N ILE A 115 -0.73 -0.41 -11.52
CA ILE A 115 0.63 -0.04 -11.90
C ILE A 115 0.51 0.36 -13.37
N SER A 116 0.83 1.60 -13.71
CA SER A 116 0.80 2.04 -15.11
C SER A 116 1.77 1.18 -15.92
N LEU A 117 1.49 0.96 -17.21
CA LEU A 117 2.43 0.25 -18.08
C LEU A 117 3.80 0.94 -18.09
N ASP A 118 3.81 2.27 -18.02
CA ASP A 118 5.03 3.07 -17.97
C ASP A 118 5.81 2.85 -16.66
N GLU A 119 5.10 2.69 -15.54
CA GLU A 119 5.70 2.44 -14.23
C GLU A 119 6.28 1.02 -14.16
N GLU A 120 5.56 0.04 -14.72
CA GLU A 120 6.03 -1.35 -14.84
C GLU A 120 7.30 -1.43 -15.70
N GLU A 121 7.32 -0.75 -16.85
CA GLU A 121 8.46 -0.72 -17.76
C GLU A 121 9.67 -0.01 -17.13
N ALA A 122 9.45 1.12 -16.45
CA ALA A 122 10.50 1.81 -15.69
C ALA A 122 11.10 0.91 -14.60
N TYR A 123 10.27 0.12 -13.91
CA TYR A 123 10.75 -0.85 -12.92
C TYR A 123 11.57 -1.97 -13.56
N ARG A 124 11.12 -2.53 -14.69
CA ARG A 124 11.88 -3.55 -15.46
C ARG A 124 13.26 -3.03 -15.85
N GLN A 125 13.33 -1.80 -16.37
CA GLN A 125 14.58 -1.16 -16.75
C GLN A 125 15.48 -0.93 -15.53
N ALA A 126 14.93 -0.49 -14.39
CA ALA A 126 15.68 -0.29 -13.15
C ALA A 126 16.27 -1.60 -12.61
N CYS A 127 15.51 -2.72 -12.62
CA CYS A 127 16.02 -4.02 -12.20
C CYS A 127 17.24 -4.46 -13.03
N VAL A 128 17.17 -4.30 -14.36
CA VAL A 128 18.27 -4.65 -15.26
C VAL A 128 19.45 -3.70 -15.08
N ALA A 129 19.21 -2.39 -14.97
CA ALA A 129 20.25 -1.38 -14.87
C ALA A 129 21.02 -1.44 -13.55
N VAL A 130 20.34 -1.66 -12.42
CA VAL A 130 20.95 -1.63 -11.08
C VAL A 130 21.41 -3.02 -10.65
N LEU A 131 20.55 -4.03 -10.76
CA LEU A 131 20.83 -5.38 -10.25
C LEU A 131 21.35 -6.34 -11.32
N GLY A 132 21.26 -5.98 -12.60
CA GLY A 132 21.65 -6.86 -13.70
C GLY A 132 20.77 -8.10 -13.87
N ILE A 133 19.55 -8.08 -13.31
CA ILE A 133 18.60 -9.19 -13.34
C ILE A 133 17.20 -8.74 -13.79
N PRO A 134 16.43 -9.61 -14.47
CA PRO A 134 15.04 -9.32 -14.84
C PRO A 134 14.13 -9.11 -13.64
N ALA A 135 13.11 -8.28 -13.79
CA ALA A 135 12.15 -7.96 -12.73
C ALA A 135 11.36 -9.19 -12.25
N GLU A 136 11.11 -10.18 -13.11
CA GLU A 136 10.44 -11.42 -12.75
C GLU A 136 11.22 -12.20 -11.68
N ILE A 137 12.54 -12.25 -11.83
CA ILE A 137 13.43 -12.92 -10.88
C ILE A 137 13.47 -12.15 -9.56
N VAL A 138 13.44 -10.82 -9.62
CA VAL A 138 13.34 -9.95 -8.45
C VAL A 138 12.06 -10.25 -7.68
N GLU A 139 10.91 -10.29 -8.35
CA GLU A 139 9.62 -10.60 -7.72
C GLU A 139 9.58 -12.03 -7.15
N GLU A 140 10.09 -13.03 -7.88
CA GLU A 140 10.20 -14.41 -7.37
C GLU A 140 11.08 -14.47 -6.11
N SER A 141 12.19 -13.71 -6.11
CA SER A 141 13.10 -13.64 -4.96
C SER A 141 12.45 -13.00 -3.74
N LYS A 142 11.65 -11.93 -3.92
CA LYS A 142 10.90 -11.28 -2.83
C LYS A 142 9.96 -12.25 -2.10
N GLN A 143 9.39 -13.22 -2.81
CA GLN A 143 8.49 -14.23 -2.24
C GLN A 143 9.24 -15.31 -1.44
N ASN A 144 10.55 -15.45 -1.63
CA ASN A 144 11.34 -16.49 -0.97
C ASN A 144 11.65 -16.11 0.50
N PRO A 145 11.28 -16.92 1.51
CA PRO A 145 11.54 -16.61 2.91
C PRO A 145 13.04 -16.54 3.25
N MET A 146 13.88 -17.35 2.59
CA MET A 146 15.34 -17.31 2.78
C MET A 146 15.95 -16.00 2.30
N PHE A 147 15.42 -15.46 1.19
CA PHE A 147 15.84 -14.17 0.68
C PHE A 147 15.45 -13.03 1.65
N ARG A 148 14.24 -13.08 2.20
CA ARG A 148 13.78 -12.09 3.20
C ARG A 148 14.61 -12.16 4.48
N HIS A 149 14.97 -13.36 4.92
CA HIS A 149 15.89 -13.54 6.04
C HIS A 149 17.29 -12.96 5.72
N TRP A 150 17.82 -13.24 4.53
CA TRP A 150 19.11 -12.70 4.07
C TRP A 150 19.10 -11.16 3.96
N LEU A 151 17.99 -10.55 3.53
CA LEU A 151 17.84 -9.08 3.50
C LEU A 151 18.00 -8.43 4.88
N GLY A 152 17.71 -9.16 5.97
CA GLY A 152 17.95 -8.71 7.34
C GLY A 152 19.42 -8.73 7.76
N GLY A 153 20.30 -9.35 6.97
CA GLY A 153 21.74 -9.39 7.22
C GLY A 153 22.45 -8.06 6.98
N ASN A 154 23.68 -7.96 7.47
CA ASN A 154 24.53 -6.77 7.32
C ASN A 154 25.57 -6.90 6.19
N THR A 155 25.32 -7.75 5.20
CA THR A 155 26.17 -7.87 4.02
C THR A 155 25.93 -6.68 3.09
N ASP A 156 26.97 -6.28 2.34
CA ASP A 156 26.86 -5.20 1.35
C ASP A 156 25.77 -5.51 0.30
N GLY A 157 25.69 -6.77 -0.14
CA GLY A 157 24.60 -7.23 -1.01
C GLY A 157 23.20 -7.00 -0.41
N ALA A 158 22.99 -7.31 0.88
CA ALA A 158 21.70 -7.10 1.53
C ALA A 158 21.38 -5.60 1.69
N GLN A 159 22.38 -4.75 1.93
CA GLN A 159 22.21 -3.29 1.98
C GLN A 159 21.87 -2.73 0.59
N HIS A 160 22.59 -3.15 -0.45
CA HIS A 160 22.34 -2.77 -1.84
C HIS A 160 20.92 -3.11 -2.28
N TRP A 161 20.46 -4.33 -2.01
CA TRP A 161 19.09 -4.73 -2.30
C TRP A 161 18.05 -3.96 -1.48
N ARG A 162 18.29 -3.71 -0.19
CA ARG A 162 17.36 -2.88 0.62
C ARG A 162 17.25 -1.46 0.07
N SER A 163 18.37 -0.85 -0.33
CA SER A 163 18.39 0.48 -0.92
C SER A 163 17.67 0.52 -2.26
N PHE A 164 17.84 -0.50 -3.11
CA PHE A 164 17.09 -0.60 -4.36
C PHE A 164 15.59 -0.76 -4.08
N LEU A 165 15.21 -1.71 -3.22
CA LEU A 165 13.82 -1.99 -2.91
C LEU A 165 13.12 -0.79 -2.28
N SER A 166 13.76 -0.04 -1.37
CA SER A 166 13.14 1.13 -0.75
C SER A 166 12.74 2.21 -1.76
N VAL A 167 13.54 2.42 -2.81
CA VAL A 167 13.24 3.38 -3.89
C VAL A 167 12.10 2.91 -4.78
N HIS A 168 11.91 1.59 -4.93
CA HIS A 168 10.95 0.99 -5.87
C HIS A 168 9.73 0.34 -5.19
N GLY A 169 9.28 0.86 -4.04
CA GLY A 169 8.04 0.41 -3.38
C GLY A 169 8.21 -0.79 -2.43
N GLY A 170 9.44 -1.12 -2.06
CA GLY A 170 9.78 -2.10 -1.05
C GLY A 170 9.51 -3.55 -1.48
N LEU A 171 8.91 -4.31 -0.57
CA LEU A 171 8.51 -5.71 -0.79
C LEU A 171 7.11 -5.84 -1.41
N ALA A 172 6.45 -4.73 -1.74
CA ALA A 172 5.19 -4.77 -2.48
C ALA A 172 5.42 -5.27 -3.91
N GLN A 173 4.41 -5.95 -4.45
CA GLN A 173 4.44 -6.44 -5.82
C GLN A 173 4.39 -5.27 -6.81
N ARG A 174 5.30 -5.27 -7.78
CA ARG A 174 5.45 -4.21 -8.80
C ARG A 174 5.23 -4.70 -10.24
N LEU A 175 5.00 -6.00 -10.43
CA LEU A 175 4.62 -6.56 -11.72
C LEU A 175 3.17 -6.99 -11.70
N ARG A 176 2.43 -6.68 -12.78
CA ARG A 176 1.11 -7.26 -13.01
C ARG A 176 1.26 -8.78 -13.14
N PRO A 177 0.41 -9.59 -12.50
CA PRO A 177 0.38 -11.02 -12.75
C PRO A 177 0.27 -11.27 -14.25
N PRO A 178 1.01 -12.25 -14.82
CA PRO A 178 0.87 -12.60 -16.23
C PRO A 178 -0.61 -12.80 -16.56
N ALA A 179 -1.10 -12.13 -17.60
CA ALA A 179 -2.49 -12.22 -18.01
C ALA A 179 -2.86 -13.70 -18.24
N GLY A 180 -3.64 -14.29 -17.32
CA GLY A 180 -3.95 -15.72 -17.29
C GLY A 180 -3.64 -16.43 -15.96
N TYR A 181 -2.92 -15.79 -15.03
CA TYR A 181 -2.84 -16.25 -13.65
C TYR A 181 -4.12 -15.82 -12.90
N ILE A 182 -5.25 -16.44 -13.25
CA ILE A 182 -6.44 -16.41 -12.41
C ILE A 182 -6.02 -17.14 -11.14
N GLU A 183 -5.85 -16.41 -10.04
CA GLU A 183 -5.73 -17.00 -8.71
C GLU A 183 -6.86 -18.01 -8.58
N GLY A 184 -6.49 -19.28 -8.51
CA GLY A 184 -7.41 -20.40 -8.42
C GLY A 184 -8.19 -20.29 -7.13
N GLY A 185 -9.29 -19.55 -7.18
CA GLY A 185 -10.42 -19.78 -6.31
C GLY A 185 -10.80 -21.25 -6.48
N GLU A 186 -10.66 -22.00 -5.40
CA GLU A 186 -11.16 -23.35 -5.26
C GLU A 186 -12.65 -23.36 -5.63
N ASN A 187 -12.98 -23.66 -6.90
CA ASN A 187 -14.19 -24.33 -7.37
C ASN A 187 -14.33 -24.16 -8.89
N GLY A 188 -14.26 -25.26 -9.62
CA GLY A 188 -14.95 -25.38 -10.91
C GLY A 188 -14.07 -25.67 -12.13
N GLY A 189 -13.84 -26.96 -12.38
CA GLY A 189 -13.75 -27.48 -13.75
C GLY A 189 -12.35 -27.55 -14.34
N ALA A 190 -11.66 -28.66 -14.10
CA ALA A 190 -10.52 -29.07 -14.91
C ALA A 190 -10.96 -29.15 -16.40
N PRO A 191 -10.27 -28.49 -17.34
CA PRO A 191 -10.51 -28.70 -18.76
C PRO A 191 -10.08 -30.13 -19.11
N ALA A 192 -11.07 -30.93 -19.52
CA ALA A 192 -10.87 -32.32 -19.92
C ALA A 192 -9.74 -32.42 -20.95
N SER A 193 -8.62 -33.01 -20.52
CA SER A 193 -7.51 -33.40 -21.39
C SER A 193 -8.04 -34.34 -22.47
N ARG A 194 -8.29 -33.78 -23.66
CA ARG A 194 -8.67 -34.52 -24.87
C ARG A 194 -7.46 -35.31 -25.37
N ARG A 195 -7.21 -36.47 -24.75
CA ARG A 195 -6.27 -37.49 -25.25
C ARG A 195 -6.77 -37.96 -26.61
N ARG A 196 -6.24 -37.37 -27.67
CA ARG A 196 -6.42 -37.81 -29.06
C ARG A 196 -5.64 -39.12 -29.23
N ARG A 197 -6.32 -40.26 -29.02
CA ARG A 197 -5.86 -41.58 -29.44
C ARG A 197 -5.63 -41.56 -30.95
N LYS A 198 -4.40 -41.81 -31.38
CA LYS A 198 -4.06 -42.07 -32.78
C LYS A 198 -4.29 -43.57 -32.99
N ARG A 199 -5.18 -43.90 -33.94
CA ARG A 199 -5.34 -45.25 -34.50
C ARG A 199 -4.18 -45.52 -35.45
#